data_AF-A0A954SPE4-F1
#
_entry.id   AF-A0A954SPE4-F1
#
_cell.length_a   1.000
_cell.length_b   1.000
_cell.length_c   1.000
_cell.angle_alpha   90.00
_cell.angle_beta   90.00
_cell.angle_gamma   90.00
#
_symmetry.space_group_name_H-M   'P 1'
#
loop_
_entity.id
_entity.type
_entity.pdbx_description
1 polymer ?
#
loop_
_entity_poly.entity_id
_entity_poly.type
_entity_poly.pdbx_seq_one_letter_code
_entity_poly.pdbx_strand_id
1 'polypeptide(L)'
;MKIRSQVSMVFHLDKCIGCHTCSVACKNVWTDRKGAEYMWWNNVETKPGTGYPTRWEDQEKYMGGWEHDGNGKLNIKSTSRTRIIPNIFHNPHMPSMDDYYEPWTYDYQNLFNAPASSDQPTAEPISMIDGKKIDVQAGPNWDDDLGGSPIYAENDPNLAGLTEEQRLQLSSVERLVFFYLPRICNHCLNPTCVASCPSGALYKRGEDGIVLIDQKKCRAWRSCVAACPYKKTYFNWFTGKSEKCILCYPRLETGQAPACFHSCVGRIRYLGVLLYD
;
A
#
# COMPACT_ATOMS: atom_id res chain seq x y z
N MET A 1 3.84 -2.90 32.99
CA MET A 1 2.80 -1.88 33.19
C MET A 1 3.30 -0.48 32.89
N LYS A 2 3.41 -0.16 31.60
CA LYS A 2 3.62 1.17 31.02
C LYS A 2 2.45 1.46 30.08
N ILE A 3 1.28 1.73 30.66
CA ILE A 3 0.06 1.94 29.89
C ILE A 3 0.24 3.08 28.88
N ARG A 4 -0.13 2.83 27.63
CA ARG A 4 -0.18 3.78 26.52
C ARG A 4 -1.52 3.71 25.80
N SER A 5 -1.83 4.75 25.04
CA SER A 5 -3.02 4.83 24.18
C SER A 5 -2.66 4.66 22.71
N GLN A 6 -3.51 3.97 21.98
CA GLN A 6 -3.45 3.89 20.51
C GLN A 6 -4.81 4.20 19.90
N VAL A 7 -4.84 5.10 18.93
CA VAL A 7 -5.98 5.25 18.03
C VAL A 7 -6.05 4.03 17.13
N SER A 8 -7.04 3.18 17.40
CA SER A 8 -7.27 1.91 16.73
C SER A 8 -8.45 2.03 15.77
N MET A 9 -8.49 1.10 14.80
CA MET A 9 -9.40 1.18 13.68
C MET A 9 -10.10 -0.15 13.45
N VAL A 10 -11.38 -0.10 13.08
CA VAL A 10 -12.17 -1.26 12.66
C VAL A 10 -12.85 -0.97 11.33
N PHE A 11 -12.84 -1.96 10.44
CA PHE A 11 -13.36 -1.87 9.07
C PHE A 11 -14.41 -2.97 8.91
N HIS A 12 -15.68 -2.60 8.75
CA HIS A 12 -16.80 -3.52 8.62
C HIS A 12 -16.93 -4.00 7.16
N LEU A 13 -16.31 -5.13 6.82
CA LEU A 13 -16.20 -5.59 5.42
C LEU A 13 -17.55 -5.93 4.78
N ASP A 14 -18.53 -6.43 5.53
CA ASP A 14 -19.87 -6.73 4.98
C ASP A 14 -20.62 -5.49 4.45
N LYS A 15 -20.21 -4.30 4.89
CA LYS A 15 -20.77 -3.02 4.43
C LYS A 15 -19.90 -2.35 3.38
N CYS A 16 -18.75 -2.94 3.04
CA CYS A 16 -17.83 -2.36 2.10
C CYS A 16 -18.39 -2.54 0.69
N ILE A 17 -18.54 -1.42 -0.01
CA ILE A 17 -19.11 -1.38 -1.37
C ILE A 17 -18.05 -1.13 -2.44
N GLY A 18 -16.76 -1.29 -2.12
CA GLY A 18 -15.69 -1.16 -3.09
C GLY A 18 -15.43 0.24 -3.65
N CYS A 19 -16.27 1.25 -3.44
CA CYS A 19 -16.27 2.55 -4.16
C CYS A 19 -14.98 3.42 -4.26
N HIS A 20 -13.85 3.06 -3.65
CA HIS A 20 -12.58 3.81 -3.68
C HIS A 20 -12.60 5.28 -3.19
N THR A 21 -13.73 5.84 -2.71
CA THR A 21 -13.80 7.24 -2.22
C THR A 21 -12.78 7.52 -1.12
N CYS A 22 -12.53 6.54 -0.26
CA CYS A 22 -11.52 6.62 0.79
C CYS A 22 -10.08 6.75 0.25
N SER A 23 -9.79 6.13 -0.91
CA SER A 23 -8.49 6.17 -1.59
C SER A 23 -8.28 7.55 -2.23
N VAL A 24 -9.28 8.04 -2.96
CA VAL A 24 -9.26 9.37 -3.60
C VAL A 24 -9.12 10.48 -2.56
N ALA A 25 -9.88 10.41 -1.44
CA ALA A 25 -9.77 11.39 -0.38
C ALA A 25 -8.37 11.43 0.26
N CYS A 26 -7.71 10.28 0.40
CA CYS A 26 -6.34 10.23 0.91
C CYS A 26 -5.34 10.75 -0.13
N LYS A 27 -5.52 10.37 -1.40
CA LYS A 27 -4.67 10.77 -2.52
C LYS A 27 -4.62 12.28 -2.67
N ASN A 28 -5.78 12.92 -2.79
CA ASN A 28 -5.91 14.36 -3.04
C ASN A 28 -5.33 15.22 -1.91
N VAL A 29 -5.38 14.73 -0.67
CA VAL A 29 -4.85 15.49 0.47
C VAL A 29 -3.35 15.30 0.64
N TRP A 30 -2.82 14.10 0.38
CA TRP A 30 -1.48 13.73 0.85
C TRP A 30 -0.47 13.33 -0.24
N THR A 31 -0.92 12.70 -1.32
CA THR A 31 -0.03 12.01 -2.27
C THR A 31 -0.28 12.35 -3.75
N ASP A 32 -0.71 13.58 -4.02
CA ASP A 32 -0.83 14.14 -5.39
C ASP A 32 0.52 14.66 -5.95
N ARG A 33 1.52 14.80 -5.07
CA ARG A 33 2.82 15.42 -5.38
C ARG A 33 3.68 14.56 -6.29
N LYS A 34 4.60 15.21 -7.00
CA LYS A 34 5.64 14.53 -7.79
C LYS A 34 6.43 13.54 -6.93
N GLY A 35 6.60 12.32 -7.41
CA GLY A 35 7.23 11.23 -6.66
C GLY A 35 6.28 10.37 -5.83
N ALA A 36 5.07 10.86 -5.51
CA ALA A 36 4.08 10.20 -4.67
C ALA A 36 2.79 9.80 -5.42
N GLU A 37 2.73 10.06 -6.73
CA GLU A 37 1.58 9.84 -7.61
C GLU A 37 1.20 8.36 -7.64
N TYR A 38 2.20 7.48 -7.65
CA TYR A 38 1.98 6.04 -7.57
C TYR A 38 1.55 5.57 -6.17
N MET A 39 1.71 6.38 -5.11
CA MET A 39 1.48 5.95 -3.71
C MET A 39 0.02 6.04 -3.28
N TRP A 40 -0.57 4.89 -2.97
CA TRP A 40 -1.92 4.82 -2.40
C TRP A 40 -1.87 4.43 -0.92
N TRP A 41 -1.62 5.42 -0.06
CA TRP A 41 -1.59 5.22 1.40
C TRP A 41 -2.86 4.53 1.90
N ASN A 42 -4.01 4.91 1.36
CA ASN A 42 -5.24 4.13 1.38
C ASN A 42 -5.50 3.57 -0.02
N ASN A 43 -5.63 2.25 -0.11
CA ASN A 43 -6.08 1.55 -1.30
C ASN A 43 -7.20 0.57 -0.92
N VAL A 44 -7.96 0.14 -1.91
CA VAL A 44 -8.97 -0.93 -1.81
C VAL A 44 -8.59 -1.97 -2.84
N GLU A 45 -8.76 -3.24 -2.49
CA GLU A 45 -8.41 -4.39 -3.33
C GLU A 45 -9.61 -5.30 -3.41
N THR A 46 -9.85 -5.90 -4.57
CA THR A 46 -10.81 -6.99 -4.70
C THR A 46 -10.15 -8.30 -4.29
N LYS A 47 -10.88 -9.13 -3.54
CA LYS A 47 -10.44 -10.44 -3.07
C LYS A 47 -11.41 -11.52 -3.54
N PRO A 48 -10.94 -12.67 -4.07
CA PRO A 48 -9.53 -13.03 -4.29
C PRO A 48 -8.84 -12.17 -5.36
N GLY A 49 -7.55 -11.88 -5.15
CA GLY A 49 -6.75 -11.00 -6.02
C GLY A 49 -5.32 -10.82 -5.50
N THR A 50 -4.42 -10.30 -6.35
CA THR A 50 -3.00 -10.15 -5.96
C THR A 50 -2.72 -8.85 -5.21
N GLY A 51 -3.65 -7.89 -5.26
CA GLY A 51 -3.60 -6.66 -4.50
C GLY A 51 -2.47 -5.72 -4.92
N TYR A 52 -2.15 -4.76 -4.04
CA TYR A 52 -1.25 -3.65 -4.35
C TYR A 52 -0.22 -3.40 -3.22
N PRO A 53 1.10 -3.46 -3.50
CA PRO A 53 1.71 -3.96 -4.75
C PRO A 53 1.35 -5.43 -5.02
N THR A 54 1.54 -5.86 -6.26
CA THR A 54 1.23 -7.22 -6.72
C THR A 54 1.84 -8.27 -5.79
N ARG A 55 0.98 -9.16 -5.28
CA ARG A 55 1.30 -10.25 -4.34
C ARG A 55 1.92 -9.78 -3.03
N TRP A 56 1.56 -8.61 -2.51
CA TRP A 56 2.16 -8.04 -1.28
C TRP A 56 2.11 -8.98 -0.06
N GLU A 57 1.15 -9.92 -0.02
CA GLU A 57 0.98 -10.94 1.03
C GLU A 57 2.03 -12.05 0.98
N ASP A 58 2.69 -12.26 -0.16
CA ASP A 58 3.76 -13.23 -0.34
C ASP A 58 5.04 -12.80 0.39
N GLN A 59 5.22 -13.31 1.62
CA GLN A 59 6.40 -13.02 2.42
C GLN A 59 7.58 -13.93 2.11
N GLU A 60 7.45 -14.92 1.25
CA GLU A 60 8.60 -15.66 0.70
C GLU A 60 9.31 -14.80 -0.35
N LYS A 61 8.55 -14.07 -1.18
CA LYS A 61 9.09 -13.06 -2.10
C LYS A 61 9.63 -11.84 -1.36
N TYR A 62 8.79 -11.18 -0.56
CA TYR A 62 9.09 -9.84 -0.05
C TYR A 62 9.72 -9.79 1.34
N MET A 63 9.76 -10.91 2.07
CA MET A 63 10.44 -11.01 3.38
C MET A 63 10.04 -9.92 4.38
N GLY A 64 8.77 -9.51 4.39
CA GLY A 64 8.23 -8.57 5.36
C GLY A 64 7.85 -9.26 6.67
N GLY A 65 7.77 -8.49 7.75
CA GLY A 65 7.32 -9.02 9.05
C GLY A 65 8.45 -9.56 9.93
N TRP A 66 8.03 -10.16 11.05
CA TRP A 66 8.89 -10.79 12.03
C TRP A 66 8.96 -12.30 11.80
N GLU A 67 10.08 -12.91 12.17
CA GLU A 67 10.24 -14.35 12.36
C GLU A 67 10.72 -14.61 13.79
N HIS A 68 10.35 -15.76 14.32
CA HIS A 68 10.76 -16.21 15.64
C HIS A 68 11.89 -17.24 15.48
N ASP A 69 13.00 -17.07 16.18
CA ASP A 69 14.01 -18.13 16.23
C ASP A 69 13.61 -19.26 17.17
N GLY A 70 14.28 -20.41 17.11
CA GLY A 70 13.98 -21.54 18.01
C GLY A 70 14.17 -21.23 19.50
N ASN A 71 14.69 -20.06 19.86
CA ASN A 71 15.08 -19.67 21.22
C ASN A 71 14.18 -18.57 21.82
N GLY A 72 13.10 -18.15 21.17
CA GLY A 72 12.21 -17.12 21.75
C GLY A 72 12.34 -15.72 21.15
N LYS A 73 13.32 -15.48 20.27
CA LYS A 73 13.71 -14.13 19.86
C LYS A 73 13.11 -13.76 18.51
N LEU A 74 12.60 -12.53 18.43
CA LEU A 74 12.09 -11.95 17.19
C LEU A 74 13.22 -11.36 16.35
N ASN A 75 13.25 -11.74 15.07
CA ASN A 75 14.13 -11.22 14.05
C ASN A 75 13.29 -10.66 12.88
N ILE A 76 13.80 -9.66 12.17
CA ILE A 76 13.13 -9.16 10.95
C ILE A 76 13.52 -10.09 9.80
N LYS A 77 12.54 -10.52 8.99
CA LYS A 77 12.80 -11.46 7.89
C LYS A 77 13.76 -10.89 6.82
N SER A 78 13.47 -9.69 6.34
CA SER A 78 14.20 -9.03 5.23
C SER A 78 15.56 -8.46 5.60
N THR A 79 15.83 -8.20 6.89
CA THR A 79 17.08 -7.53 7.28
C THR A 79 17.47 -7.83 8.72
N SER A 80 18.74 -7.63 9.03
CA SER A 80 19.28 -7.72 10.39
C SER A 80 20.47 -6.78 10.49
N ARG A 81 20.97 -6.51 11.71
CA ARG A 81 22.19 -5.70 11.89
C ARG A 81 23.38 -6.20 11.06
N THR A 82 23.46 -7.50 10.81
CA THR A 82 24.52 -8.11 9.98
C THR A 82 24.16 -8.17 8.49
N ARG A 83 22.89 -8.43 8.13
CA ARG A 83 22.41 -8.47 6.74
C ARG A 83 22.29 -7.08 6.10
N ILE A 84 22.27 -6.01 6.88
CA ILE A 84 22.05 -4.65 6.36
C ILE A 84 23.25 -4.13 5.56
N ILE A 85 24.48 -4.48 5.95
CA ILE A 85 25.71 -3.98 5.31
C ILE A 85 25.78 -4.37 3.82
N PRO A 86 25.62 -5.65 3.43
CA PRO A 86 25.58 -6.01 2.01
C PRO A 86 24.29 -5.52 1.31
N ASN A 87 23.14 -5.55 2.00
CA ASN A 87 21.84 -5.22 1.40
C ASN A 87 21.55 -3.71 1.30
N ILE A 88 22.45 -2.85 1.79
CA ILE A 88 22.33 -1.40 1.69
C ILE A 88 22.44 -0.94 0.23
N PHE A 89 23.32 -1.55 -0.55
CA PHE A 89 23.55 -1.16 -1.95
C PHE A 89 22.47 -1.71 -2.88
N HIS A 90 21.93 -2.87 -2.54
CA HIS A 90 20.84 -3.50 -3.26
C HIS A 90 20.02 -4.37 -2.30
N ASN A 91 18.74 -4.06 -2.11
CA ASN A 91 17.85 -4.88 -1.32
C ASN A 91 17.00 -5.75 -2.26
N PRO A 92 17.25 -7.07 -2.32
CA PRO A 92 16.61 -7.97 -3.28
C PRO A 92 15.10 -8.18 -3.03
N HIS A 93 14.60 -7.81 -1.85
CA HIS A 93 13.19 -7.97 -1.47
C HIS A 93 12.40 -6.66 -1.54
N MET A 94 12.99 -5.61 -2.11
CA MET A 94 12.30 -4.34 -2.31
C MET A 94 11.35 -4.46 -3.51
N PRO A 95 10.06 -4.10 -3.37
CA PRO A 95 9.18 -4.00 -4.52
C PRO A 95 9.71 -2.98 -5.52
N SER A 96 9.71 -3.33 -6.80
CA SER A 96 10.04 -2.43 -7.90
C SER A 96 8.84 -1.53 -8.24
N MET A 97 9.02 -0.58 -9.16
CA MET A 97 7.88 0.20 -9.68
C MET A 97 6.86 -0.69 -10.39
N ASP A 98 7.33 -1.73 -11.09
CA ASP A 98 6.48 -2.67 -11.83
C ASP A 98 5.64 -3.55 -10.90
N ASP A 99 6.09 -3.80 -9.67
CA ASP A 99 5.26 -4.44 -8.65
C ASP A 99 4.09 -3.53 -8.21
N TYR A 100 4.18 -2.21 -8.42
CA TYR A 100 3.08 -1.27 -8.24
C TYR A 100 2.40 -1.01 -9.58
N TYR A 101 2.85 0.03 -10.29
CA TYR A 101 2.52 0.40 -11.66
C TYR A 101 3.36 1.64 -12.01
N GLU A 102 3.65 1.84 -13.30
CA GLU A 102 4.24 3.09 -13.77
C GLU A 102 3.15 4.18 -13.80
N PRO A 103 3.23 5.26 -13.00
CA PRO A 103 2.20 6.30 -12.99
C PRO A 103 2.17 7.04 -14.34
N TRP A 104 0.96 7.28 -14.85
CA TRP A 104 0.76 7.97 -16.14
C TRP A 104 -0.22 9.14 -16.02
N THR A 105 -0.13 10.04 -16.99
CA THR A 105 -1.11 11.09 -17.30
C THR A 105 -1.48 10.99 -18.78
N TYR A 106 -2.21 11.96 -19.33
CA TYR A 106 -2.59 11.97 -20.74
C TYR A 106 -2.22 13.29 -21.41
N ASP A 107 -1.88 13.25 -22.70
CA ASP A 107 -1.69 14.45 -23.52
C ASP A 107 -3.04 15.08 -23.90
N TYR A 108 -3.70 15.69 -22.92
CA TYR A 108 -4.96 16.40 -23.16
C TYR A 108 -4.79 17.59 -24.12
N GLN A 109 -3.58 18.15 -24.26
CA GLN A 109 -3.33 19.29 -25.14
C GLN A 109 -3.42 18.90 -26.62
N ASN A 110 -3.11 17.65 -26.97
CA ASN A 110 -3.29 17.14 -28.33
C ASN A 110 -4.75 17.25 -28.82
N LEU A 111 -5.73 17.15 -27.92
CA LEU A 111 -7.16 17.30 -28.27
C LEU A 111 -7.51 18.71 -28.78
N PHE A 112 -6.73 19.71 -28.41
CA PHE A 112 -6.98 21.12 -28.76
C PHE A 112 -6.01 21.65 -29.81
N ASN A 113 -4.76 21.17 -29.78
CA ASN A 113 -3.65 21.74 -30.54
C ASN A 113 -3.20 20.86 -31.72
N ALA A 114 -3.82 19.68 -31.91
CA ALA A 114 -3.44 18.80 -33.02
C ALA A 114 -3.57 19.52 -34.37
N PRO A 115 -2.58 19.37 -35.27
CA PRO A 115 -2.70 19.89 -36.63
C PRO A 115 -3.82 19.17 -37.38
N ALA A 116 -4.33 19.81 -38.42
CA ALA A 116 -5.32 19.19 -39.31
C ALA A 116 -4.76 17.87 -39.88
N SER A 117 -5.52 16.80 -39.73
CA SER A 117 -5.17 15.44 -40.16
C SER A 117 -6.43 14.70 -40.63
N SER A 118 -6.26 13.56 -41.30
CA SER A 118 -7.37 12.63 -41.60
C SER A 118 -7.90 11.93 -40.35
N ASP A 119 -7.07 11.82 -39.32
CA ASP A 119 -7.37 11.04 -38.13
C ASP A 119 -7.80 11.94 -36.97
N GLN A 120 -8.77 11.47 -36.18
CA GLN A 120 -9.23 12.19 -34.99
C GLN A 120 -8.13 12.21 -33.92
N PRO A 121 -7.78 13.37 -33.34
CA PRO A 121 -6.78 13.43 -32.27
C PRO A 121 -7.29 12.75 -31.01
N THR A 122 -6.39 12.05 -30.33
CA THR A 122 -6.66 11.39 -29.04
C THR A 122 -5.68 11.88 -27.98
N ALA A 123 -6.05 11.74 -26.71
CA ALA A 123 -5.15 12.02 -25.59
C ALA A 123 -4.37 10.74 -25.27
N GLU A 124 -3.14 10.63 -25.75
CA GLU A 124 -2.30 9.45 -25.54
C GLU A 124 -1.72 9.44 -24.10
N PRO A 125 -1.57 8.26 -23.48
CA PRO A 125 -0.94 8.13 -22.17
C PRO A 125 0.56 8.50 -22.20
N ILE A 126 0.98 9.25 -21.19
CA ILE A 126 2.35 9.71 -20.97
C ILE A 126 2.81 9.27 -19.59
N SER A 127 3.99 8.66 -19.49
CA SER A 127 4.64 8.33 -18.22
C SER A 127 4.92 9.59 -17.39
N MET A 128 4.52 9.57 -16.13
CA MET A 128 4.88 10.61 -15.15
C MET A 128 6.32 10.46 -14.63
N ILE A 129 7.00 9.35 -14.96
CA ILE A 129 8.39 9.09 -14.58
C ILE A 129 9.35 9.75 -15.57
N ASP A 130 9.20 9.46 -16.87
CA ASP A 130 10.15 9.89 -17.90
C ASP A 130 9.56 10.82 -18.97
N GLY A 131 8.25 11.06 -18.95
CA GLY A 131 7.56 11.96 -19.88
C GLY A 131 7.37 11.41 -21.28
N LYS A 132 7.67 10.12 -21.53
CA LYS A 132 7.47 9.48 -22.83
C LYS A 132 6.08 8.86 -22.93
N LYS A 133 5.64 8.63 -24.17
CA LYS A 133 4.46 7.81 -24.45
C LYS A 133 4.65 6.42 -23.86
N ILE A 134 3.59 5.87 -23.28
CA ILE A 134 3.60 4.57 -22.61
C ILE A 134 2.41 3.74 -23.05
N ASP A 135 2.55 2.42 -23.09
CA ASP A 135 1.41 1.53 -23.15
C ASP A 135 1.05 1.08 -21.72
N VAL A 136 -0.19 1.34 -21.29
CA VAL A 136 -0.60 1.13 -19.90
C VAL A 136 -0.89 -0.35 -19.66
N GLN A 137 -0.01 -1.03 -18.93
CA GLN A 137 -0.07 -2.48 -18.71
C GLN A 137 -0.52 -2.87 -17.29
N ALA A 138 -0.53 -1.92 -16.35
CA ALA A 138 -0.90 -2.17 -14.96
C ALA A 138 -1.41 -0.88 -14.30
N GLY A 139 -2.13 -1.05 -13.19
CA GLY A 139 -2.61 0.05 -12.36
C GLY A 139 -2.82 -0.39 -10.91
N PRO A 140 -3.09 0.55 -10.00
CA PRO A 140 -3.20 0.27 -8.57
C PRO A 140 -4.45 -0.52 -8.16
N ASN A 141 -5.36 -0.76 -9.10
CA ASN A 141 -6.63 -1.47 -8.94
C ASN A 141 -6.98 -2.23 -10.24
N TRP A 142 -6.00 -2.92 -10.81
CA TRP A 142 -6.11 -3.52 -12.14
C TRP A 142 -7.01 -4.77 -12.17
N ASP A 143 -7.13 -5.47 -11.04
CA ASP A 143 -7.94 -6.67 -10.81
C ASP A 143 -9.29 -6.37 -10.12
N ASP A 144 -9.79 -5.13 -10.26
CA ASP A 144 -11.10 -4.72 -9.75
C ASP A 144 -12.23 -5.63 -10.27
N ASP A 145 -13.22 -5.91 -9.41
CA ASP A 145 -14.35 -6.79 -9.71
C ASP A 145 -13.99 -8.07 -10.49
N LEU A 146 -12.91 -8.74 -10.06
CA LEU A 146 -12.40 -10.00 -10.64
C LEU A 146 -11.83 -9.87 -12.07
N GLY A 147 -11.48 -8.65 -12.50
CA GLY A 147 -10.78 -8.39 -13.74
C GLY A 147 -9.48 -9.21 -13.86
N GLY A 148 -9.30 -9.92 -14.98
CA GLY A 148 -8.10 -10.74 -15.19
C GLY A 148 -7.93 -11.91 -14.22
N SER A 149 -9.04 -12.49 -13.72
CA SER A 149 -9.04 -13.57 -12.72
C SER A 149 -7.98 -14.68 -12.89
N PRO A 150 -7.72 -15.24 -14.11
CA PRO A 150 -6.68 -16.26 -14.28
C PRO A 150 -5.26 -15.78 -13.95
N ILE A 151 -5.03 -14.47 -14.03
CA ILE A 151 -3.74 -13.84 -13.72
C ILE A 151 -3.71 -13.44 -12.24
N TYR A 152 -4.81 -12.90 -11.70
CA TYR A 152 -4.81 -12.28 -10.38
C TYR A 152 -5.53 -13.10 -9.31
N ALA A 153 -6.83 -13.38 -9.48
CA ALA A 153 -7.64 -14.08 -8.47
C ALA A 153 -7.12 -15.50 -8.19
N GLU A 154 -6.81 -16.28 -9.24
CA GLU A 154 -6.28 -17.64 -9.10
C GLU A 154 -4.89 -17.68 -8.44
N ASN A 155 -4.15 -16.58 -8.50
CA ASN A 155 -2.80 -16.43 -7.94
C ASN A 155 -2.80 -15.66 -6.59
N ASP A 156 -3.95 -15.48 -5.95
CA ASP A 156 -4.03 -14.90 -4.61
C ASP A 156 -3.31 -15.82 -3.60
N PRO A 157 -2.29 -15.32 -2.87
CA PRO A 157 -1.55 -16.12 -1.89
C PRO A 157 -2.43 -16.79 -0.81
N ASN A 158 -3.63 -16.25 -0.55
CA ASN A 158 -4.56 -16.81 0.44
C ASN A 158 -5.23 -18.11 -0.02
N LEU A 159 -5.13 -18.47 -1.31
CA LEU A 159 -5.68 -19.73 -1.86
C LEU A 159 -4.68 -20.90 -1.77
N ALA A 160 -3.46 -20.68 -1.28
CA ALA A 160 -2.40 -21.68 -1.22
C ALA A 160 -2.80 -22.94 -0.44
N GLY A 161 -3.64 -22.80 0.59
CA GLY A 161 -4.10 -23.92 1.43
C GLY A 161 -5.32 -24.68 0.91
N LEU A 162 -5.92 -24.27 -0.21
CA LEU A 162 -7.11 -24.90 -0.78
C LEU A 162 -6.75 -26.08 -1.68
N THR A 163 -7.63 -27.08 -1.74
CA THR A 163 -7.55 -28.17 -2.72
C THR A 163 -7.91 -27.67 -4.12
N GLU A 164 -7.52 -28.44 -5.14
CA GLU A 164 -7.87 -28.12 -6.53
C GLU A 164 -9.39 -28.05 -6.74
N GLU A 165 -10.14 -28.99 -6.14
CA GLU A 165 -11.61 -28.97 -6.20
C GLU A 165 -12.18 -27.68 -5.58
N GLN A 166 -11.66 -27.23 -4.44
CA GLN A 166 -12.10 -25.99 -3.80
C GLN A 166 -11.80 -24.76 -4.68
N ARG A 167 -10.63 -24.74 -5.34
CA ARG A 167 -10.28 -23.64 -6.27
C ARG A 167 -11.20 -23.61 -7.47
N LEU A 168 -11.49 -24.76 -8.08
CA LEU A 168 -12.44 -24.89 -9.19
C LEU A 168 -13.85 -24.44 -8.80
N GLN A 169 -14.27 -24.71 -7.55
CA GLN A 169 -15.56 -24.24 -7.05
C GLN A 169 -15.61 -22.72 -6.91
N LEU A 170 -14.49 -22.05 -6.58
CA LEU A 170 -14.43 -20.59 -6.47
C LEU A 170 -14.43 -19.87 -7.82
N SER A 171 -13.98 -20.53 -8.89
CA SER A 171 -13.98 -20.00 -10.26
C SER A 171 -15.21 -20.39 -11.09
N SER A 172 -16.08 -21.26 -10.56
CA SER A 172 -17.36 -21.60 -11.19
C SER A 172 -18.28 -20.38 -11.21
N VAL A 173 -18.83 -20.07 -12.39
CA VAL A 173 -19.65 -18.87 -12.66
C VAL A 173 -20.81 -18.73 -11.66
N GLU A 174 -21.46 -19.83 -11.30
CA GLU A 174 -22.61 -19.87 -10.39
C GLU A 174 -22.22 -19.73 -8.91
N ARG A 175 -20.91 -19.77 -8.60
CA ARG A 175 -20.34 -19.74 -7.24
C ARG A 175 -19.30 -18.63 -7.05
N LEU A 176 -19.15 -17.75 -8.05
CA LEU A 176 -18.24 -16.61 -7.97
C LEU A 176 -18.56 -15.76 -6.73
N VAL A 177 -17.53 -15.53 -5.94
CA VAL A 177 -17.60 -14.67 -4.76
C VAL A 177 -16.39 -13.76 -4.76
N PHE A 178 -16.62 -12.50 -4.44
CA PHE A 178 -15.56 -11.57 -4.12
C PHE A 178 -16.01 -10.60 -3.04
N PHE A 179 -15.04 -9.97 -2.39
CA PHE A 179 -15.28 -8.90 -1.44
C PHE A 179 -14.17 -7.86 -1.55
N TYR A 180 -14.40 -6.70 -0.96
CA TYR A 180 -13.46 -5.60 -1.00
C TYR A 180 -12.64 -5.50 0.29
N LEU A 181 -11.33 -5.32 0.13
CA LEU A 181 -10.36 -5.18 1.20
C LEU A 181 -9.73 -3.77 1.21
N PRO A 182 -10.37 -2.78 1.84
CA PRO A 182 -9.77 -1.47 2.08
C PRO A 182 -8.63 -1.55 3.10
N ARG A 183 -7.43 -1.06 2.76
CA ARG A 183 -6.25 -1.11 3.63
C ARG A 183 -5.53 0.23 3.75
N ILE A 184 -4.99 0.48 4.94
CA ILE A 184 -4.03 1.56 5.24
C ILE A 184 -2.86 1.02 6.07
N CYS A 185 -1.93 1.88 6.51
CA CYS A 185 -0.95 1.46 7.52
C CYS A 185 -1.65 1.04 8.82
N ASN A 186 -1.28 -0.10 9.38
CA ASN A 186 -1.87 -0.62 10.62
C ASN A 186 -1.36 0.07 11.90
N HIS A 187 -0.39 0.99 11.79
CA HIS A 187 0.23 1.67 12.95
C HIS A 187 0.56 0.71 14.10
N CYS A 188 1.22 -0.41 13.77
CA CYS A 188 1.41 -1.57 14.65
C CYS A 188 2.02 -1.22 16.02
N LEU A 189 1.77 -2.06 17.02
CA LEU A 189 2.45 -2.00 18.33
C LEU A 189 3.93 -2.40 18.23
N ASN A 190 4.22 -3.46 17.48
CA ASN A 190 5.58 -3.90 17.16
C ASN A 190 5.90 -3.71 15.65
N PRO A 191 6.09 -2.47 15.18
CA PRO A 191 6.24 -2.16 13.77
C PRO A 191 7.63 -2.56 13.23
N THR A 192 7.67 -3.50 12.29
CA THR A 192 8.91 -3.91 11.61
C THR A 192 9.58 -2.76 10.87
N CYS A 193 8.81 -1.82 10.32
CA CYS A 193 9.34 -0.67 9.60
C CYS A 193 10.14 0.28 10.52
N VAL A 194 9.79 0.37 11.81
CA VAL A 194 10.58 1.11 12.80
C VAL A 194 11.87 0.34 13.09
N ALA A 195 11.74 -0.96 13.37
CA ALA A 195 12.89 -1.79 13.73
C ALA A 195 13.91 -1.96 12.59
N SER A 196 13.48 -1.88 11.32
CA SER A 196 14.36 -2.05 10.16
C SER A 196 15.08 -0.78 9.70
N CYS A 197 14.72 0.41 10.20
CA CYS A 197 15.27 1.66 9.72
C CYS A 197 16.67 1.93 10.29
N PRO A 198 17.75 1.93 9.47
CA PRO A 198 19.11 2.13 9.99
C PRO A 198 19.32 3.51 10.62
N SER A 199 18.67 4.54 10.06
CA SER A 199 18.82 5.92 10.53
C SER A 199 17.92 6.29 11.70
N GLY A 200 17.08 5.35 12.18
CA GLY A 200 16.12 5.63 13.26
C GLY A 200 15.11 6.73 12.91
N ALA A 201 14.79 6.92 11.62
CA ALA A 201 13.87 7.96 11.18
C ALA A 201 12.39 7.60 11.41
N LEU A 202 12.08 6.31 11.55
CA LEU A 202 10.75 5.84 11.90
C LEU A 202 10.58 5.76 13.41
N TYR A 203 9.43 6.19 13.90
CA TYR A 203 9.09 6.18 15.32
C TYR A 203 7.58 6.01 15.52
N LYS A 204 7.19 5.55 16.71
CA LYS A 204 5.79 5.49 17.16
C LYS A 204 5.58 6.58 18.20
N ARG A 205 4.61 7.46 17.97
CA ARG A 205 4.18 8.49 18.92
C ARG A 205 3.66 7.83 20.20
N GLY A 206 3.94 8.46 21.35
CA GLY A 206 3.62 7.89 22.66
C GLY A 206 2.18 8.15 23.09
N GLU A 207 1.62 9.25 22.61
CA GLU A 207 0.33 9.82 22.95
C GLU A 207 -0.86 9.16 22.22
N ASP A 208 -0.66 8.70 20.97
CA ASP A 208 -1.73 8.20 20.11
C ASP A 208 -1.34 6.92 19.33
N GLY A 209 -0.10 6.45 19.50
CA GLY A 209 0.40 5.26 18.84
C GLY A 209 0.63 5.40 17.33
N ILE A 210 0.58 6.60 16.75
CA ILE A 210 0.76 6.80 15.32
C ILE A 210 2.25 6.60 14.95
N VAL A 211 2.51 5.60 14.11
CA VAL A 211 3.83 5.38 13.48
C VAL A 211 4.08 6.37 12.33
N LEU A 212 5.15 7.15 12.42
CA LEU A 212 5.54 8.18 11.44
C LEU A 212 6.98 7.97 10.92
N ILE A 213 7.31 8.68 9.84
CA ILE A 213 8.67 8.80 9.29
C ILE A 213 9.08 10.27 9.38
N ASP A 214 10.14 10.57 10.13
CA ASP A 214 10.75 11.88 10.17
C ASP A 214 11.44 12.16 8.82
N GLN A 215 10.85 13.06 8.03
CA GLN A 215 11.36 13.41 6.70
C GLN A 215 12.73 14.12 6.76
N LYS A 216 13.09 14.77 7.87
CA LYS A 216 14.40 15.40 8.05
C LYS A 216 15.48 14.37 8.39
N LYS A 217 15.15 13.35 9.19
CA LYS A 217 16.07 12.25 9.55
C LYS A 217 16.14 11.14 8.51
N CYS A 218 15.14 10.98 7.66
CA CYS A 218 15.13 9.93 6.63
C CYS A 218 16.33 10.09 5.68
N ARG A 219 17.11 9.02 5.55
CA ARG A 219 18.32 8.92 4.71
C ARG A 219 18.16 7.96 3.54
N ALA A 220 16.92 7.73 3.09
CA ALA A 220 16.67 6.98 1.85
C ALA A 220 17.14 5.52 1.85
N TRP A 221 17.30 4.86 3.01
CA TRP A 221 17.78 3.47 3.05
C TRP A 221 16.78 2.45 2.51
N ARG A 222 15.50 2.81 2.40
CA ARG A 222 14.39 2.01 1.83
C ARG A 222 14.13 0.65 2.50
N SER A 223 14.89 0.26 3.53
CA SER A 223 14.70 -1.01 4.27
C SER A 223 13.31 -1.13 4.91
N CYS A 224 12.68 -0.01 5.25
CA CYS A 224 11.31 0.03 5.79
C CYS A 224 10.23 -0.38 4.79
N VAL A 225 10.48 -0.23 3.48
CA VAL A 225 9.56 -0.64 2.41
C VAL A 225 9.45 -2.16 2.38
N ALA A 226 10.58 -2.87 2.28
CA ALA A 226 10.61 -4.34 2.29
C ALA A 226 10.11 -4.92 3.63
N ALA A 227 10.60 -4.38 4.75
CA ALA A 227 10.30 -4.90 6.09
C ALA A 227 8.83 -4.82 6.49
N CYS A 228 8.06 -3.89 5.93
CA CYS A 228 6.62 -3.81 6.17
C CYS A 228 5.93 -5.01 5.48
N PRO A 229 5.34 -5.96 6.22
CA PRO A 229 4.63 -7.09 5.59
C PRO A 229 3.41 -6.63 4.80
N TYR A 230 2.83 -5.48 5.17
CA TYR A 230 1.68 -4.89 4.49
C TYR A 230 2.03 -4.00 3.29
N LYS A 231 3.33 -3.76 3.04
CA LYS A 231 3.85 -2.86 2.00
C LYS A 231 3.24 -1.44 2.03
N LYS A 232 2.95 -0.96 3.24
CA LYS A 232 2.34 0.36 3.51
C LYS A 232 3.35 1.48 3.78
N THR A 233 4.62 1.24 3.42
CA THR A 233 5.64 2.28 3.32
C THR A 233 6.08 2.32 1.88
N TYR A 234 6.04 3.50 1.27
CA TYR A 234 6.34 3.74 -0.14
C TYR A 234 7.62 4.57 -0.25
N PHE A 235 8.29 4.52 -1.39
CA PHE A 235 9.50 5.30 -1.64
C PHE A 235 9.21 6.44 -2.61
N ASN A 236 9.37 7.68 -2.17
CA ASN A 236 9.20 8.82 -3.06
C ASN A 236 10.43 8.89 -3.98
N TRP A 237 10.22 8.53 -5.25
CA TRP A 237 11.28 8.45 -6.25
C TRP A 237 11.87 9.83 -6.60
N PHE A 238 11.11 10.91 -6.38
CA PHE A 238 11.54 12.28 -6.64
C PHE A 238 12.32 12.89 -5.47
N THR A 239 11.81 12.79 -4.24
CA THR A 239 12.45 13.38 -3.05
C THR A 239 13.53 12.48 -2.44
N GLY A 240 13.57 11.21 -2.86
CA GLY A 240 14.49 10.22 -2.33
C GLY A 240 14.18 9.81 -0.90
N LYS A 241 12.93 9.93 -0.41
CA LYS A 241 12.57 9.60 0.98
C LYS A 241 11.35 8.69 1.02
N SER A 242 11.32 7.80 2.00
CA SER A 242 10.12 6.98 2.21
C SER A 242 9.01 7.77 2.89
N GLU A 243 7.79 7.49 2.47
CA GLU A 243 6.55 8.09 2.97
C GLU A 243 5.52 7.00 3.26
N LYS A 244 4.55 7.29 4.13
CA LYS A 244 3.49 6.35 4.51
C LYS A 244 2.29 7.09 5.07
N CYS A 245 1.17 6.38 5.20
CA CYS A 245 -0.01 6.86 5.93
C CYS A 245 0.40 7.44 7.29
N ILE A 246 -0.02 8.68 7.54
CA ILE A 246 0.23 9.43 8.77
C ILE A 246 -0.98 9.41 9.72
N LEU A 247 -1.95 8.54 9.46
CA LEU A 247 -3.28 8.48 10.08
C LEU A 247 -4.01 9.83 10.16
N CYS A 248 -3.68 10.77 9.26
CA CYS A 248 -4.10 12.16 9.35
C CYS A 248 -3.89 12.75 10.76
N TYR A 249 -2.72 12.55 11.40
CA TYR A 249 -2.46 13.08 12.74
C TYR A 249 -2.84 14.57 12.92
N PRO A 250 -2.70 15.49 11.94
CA PRO A 250 -3.14 16.88 12.13
C PRO A 250 -4.66 17.01 12.36
N ARG A 251 -5.45 16.10 11.79
CA ARG A 251 -6.91 16.03 12.01
C ARG A 251 -7.22 15.39 13.35
N LEU A 252 -6.55 14.28 13.68
CA LEU A 252 -6.75 13.60 14.96
C LEU A 252 -6.41 14.49 16.16
N GLU A 253 -5.33 15.28 16.07
CA GLU A 253 -4.92 16.26 17.09
C GLU A 253 -6.00 17.34 17.36
N THR A 254 -6.92 17.55 16.42
CA THR A 254 -8.05 18.48 16.55
C THR A 254 -9.40 17.77 16.73
N GLY A 255 -9.39 16.48 17.06
CA GLY A 255 -10.60 15.68 17.29
C GLY A 255 -11.37 15.31 16.02
N GLN A 256 -10.78 15.51 14.84
CA GLN A 256 -11.41 15.21 13.56
C GLN A 256 -11.02 13.83 13.05
N ALA A 257 -11.97 13.14 12.42
CA ALA A 257 -11.68 11.86 11.77
C ALA A 257 -10.70 12.04 10.60
N PRO A 258 -9.80 11.07 10.34
CA PRO A 258 -8.96 11.02 9.15
C PRO A 258 -9.79 11.09 7.87
N ALA A 259 -9.23 11.65 6.79
CA ALA A 259 -9.96 11.90 5.54
C ALA A 259 -10.66 10.65 5.00
N CYS A 260 -9.98 9.49 4.98
CA CYS A 260 -10.54 8.23 4.49
C CYS A 260 -11.65 7.64 5.38
N PHE A 261 -11.74 8.05 6.66
CA PHE A 261 -12.82 7.68 7.56
C PHE A 261 -14.00 8.63 7.38
N HIS A 262 -13.73 9.93 7.32
CA HIS A 262 -14.75 10.96 7.14
C HIS A 262 -15.47 10.82 5.79
N SER A 263 -14.76 10.48 4.71
CA SER A 263 -15.32 10.32 3.37
C SER A 263 -15.86 8.90 3.07
N CYS A 264 -15.94 8.02 4.06
CA CYS A 264 -16.34 6.64 3.83
C CYS A 264 -17.85 6.53 3.53
N VAL A 265 -18.19 6.41 2.24
CA VAL A 265 -19.58 6.31 1.75
C VAL A 265 -20.32 5.12 2.34
N GLY A 266 -19.69 3.93 2.38
CA GLY A 266 -20.28 2.72 2.96
C GLY A 266 -20.40 2.74 4.50
N ARG A 267 -19.88 3.79 5.16
CA ARG A 267 -19.89 3.96 6.63
C ARG A 267 -19.37 2.71 7.35
N ILE A 268 -18.23 2.21 6.89
CA ILE A 268 -17.63 0.94 7.40
C ILE A 268 -16.53 1.16 8.43
N ARG A 269 -16.04 2.39 8.57
CA ARG A 269 -14.79 2.69 9.29
C ARG A 269 -15.07 3.30 10.65
N TYR A 270 -14.55 2.67 11.69
CA TYR A 270 -14.70 3.07 13.08
C TYR A 270 -13.34 3.36 13.70
N LEU A 271 -13.29 4.37 14.56
CA LEU A 271 -12.10 4.74 15.33
C LEU A 271 -12.41 4.68 16.81
N GLY A 272 -11.45 4.18 17.58
CA GLY A 272 -11.55 4.13 19.02
C GLY A 272 -10.17 4.07 19.66
N VAL A 273 -10.07 4.52 20.90
CA VAL A 273 -8.84 4.39 21.69
C VAL A 273 -8.78 2.98 22.26
N LEU A 274 -7.64 2.32 22.10
CA LEU A 274 -7.28 1.12 22.87
C LEU A 274 -6.12 1.44 23.79
N LEU A 275 -6.23 1.01 25.04
CA LEU A 275 -5.14 1.05 26.01
C LEU A 275 -4.35 -0.25 25.91
N TYR A 276 -3.03 -0.15 25.98
CA TYR A 276 -2.12 -1.29 25.93
C TYR A 276 -0.95 -1.12 26.91
N ASP A 277 -0.37 -2.23 27.36
CA ASP A 277 0.88 -2.27 28.14
C ASP A 277 2.10 -2.43 27.19
#